data_AF-A0A1M6P0S0-F1
#
_entry.id   AF-A0A1M6P0S0-F1
#
_cell.length_a   1.000
_cell.length_b   1.000
_cell.length_c   1.000
_cell.angle_alpha   90.00
_cell.angle_beta   90.00
_cell.angle_gamma   90.00
#
_symmetry.space_group_name_H-M   'P 1'
#
loop_
_entity.id
_entity.type
_entity.pdbx_description
1 polymer ?
#
loop_
_entity_poly.entity_id
_entity_poly.type
_entity_poly.pdbx_seq_one_letter_code
_entity_poly.pdbx_strand_id
1 'polypeptide(L)'
;MFYSILIALFFTMLIGFIIENLILNFDLKRVSYINDKIKSLISKLVGDEKYFDIFMMNDLRRRFNEEFLNAKIVDEFELYKVDDSRIRIKYMTGYVVEELEVLTNESNVEVKEINKKIVD
;
A
#
# COMPACT_ATOMS: atom_id res chain seq x y z
N MET A 1 -8.36 -3.68 48.06
CA MET A 1 -7.79 -2.47 47.42
C MET A 1 -6.69 -2.84 46.42
N PHE A 2 -5.60 -3.52 46.84
CA PHE A 2 -4.53 -3.96 45.93
C PHE A 2 -5.00 -4.88 44.79
N TYR A 3 -5.86 -5.86 45.08
CA TYR A 3 -6.48 -6.71 44.05
C TYR A 3 -7.27 -5.92 42.99
N SER A 4 -8.01 -4.89 43.41
CA SER A 4 -8.78 -4.04 42.51
C SER A 4 -7.87 -3.22 41.58
N ILE A 5 -6.70 -2.80 42.07
CA ILE A 5 -5.68 -2.09 41.28
C ILE A 5 -5.04 -3.03 40.26
N LEU A 6 -4.69 -4.26 40.66
CA LEU A 6 -4.16 -5.28 39.74
C LEU A 6 -5.15 -5.63 38.63
N ILE A 7 -6.42 -5.78 38.98
CA ILE A 7 -7.48 -6.05 38.00
C ILE A 7 -7.64 -4.88 37.03
N ALA A 8 -7.64 -3.63 37.52
CA ALA A 8 -7.71 -2.46 36.67
C ALA A 8 -6.52 -2.36 35.70
N LEU A 9 -5.29 -2.59 36.18
CA LEU A 9 -4.08 -2.62 35.36
C LEU A 9 -4.16 -3.70 34.26
N PHE A 10 -4.62 -4.90 34.62
CA PHE A 10 -4.81 -5.99 33.67
C PHE A 10 -5.81 -5.60 32.56
N PHE A 11 -6.94 -5.00 32.92
CA PHE A 11 -7.91 -4.52 31.93
C PHE A 11 -7.36 -3.41 31.05
N THR A 12 -6.61 -2.45 31.61
CA THR A 12 -5.98 -1.38 30.82
C THR A 12 -4.98 -1.95 29.81
N MET A 13 -4.13 -2.90 30.22
CA MET A 13 -3.20 -3.59 29.31
C MET A 13 -3.94 -4.35 28.21
N LEU A 14 -5.00 -5.08 28.58
CA LEU A 14 -5.80 -5.86 27.65
C LEU A 14 -6.51 -4.97 26.62
N ILE A 15 -7.06 -3.82 27.06
CA ILE A 15 -7.68 -2.84 26.16
C ILE A 15 -6.64 -2.25 25.20
N GLY A 16 -5.46 -1.86 25.71
CA GLY A 16 -4.37 -1.35 24.87
C GLY A 16 -3.98 -2.35 23.78
N PHE A 17 -3.77 -3.62 24.16
CA PHE A 17 -3.46 -4.69 23.21
C PHE A 17 -4.56 -4.90 22.16
N ILE A 18 -5.84 -4.83 22.55
CA ILE A 18 -6.95 -4.95 21.59
C ILE A 18 -6.95 -3.79 20.60
N ILE A 19 -6.73 -2.56 21.08
CA ILE A 19 -6.72 -1.36 20.22
C ILE A 19 -5.58 -1.43 19.20
N GLU A 20 -4.37 -1.78 19.62
CA GLU A 20 -3.22 -1.91 18.71
C GLU A 20 -3.47 -2.95 17.61
N ASN A 21 -4.01 -4.12 17.98
CA ASN A 21 -4.38 -5.15 17.00
C ASN A 21 -5.47 -4.70 16.04
N LEU A 22 -6.43 -3.90 16.52
CA LEU A 22 -7.47 -3.34 15.64
C LEU A 22 -6.87 -2.37 14.63
N ILE A 23 -5.97 -1.47 15.06
CA ILE A 23 -5.30 -0.51 14.18
C ILE A 23 -4.51 -1.25 13.09
N LEU A 24 -3.70 -2.24 13.46
CA LEU A 24 -2.95 -3.05 12.49
C LEU A 24 -3.87 -3.75 11.48
N ASN A 25 -4.99 -4.30 11.94
CA ASN A 25 -5.98 -4.92 11.05
C ASN A 25 -6.62 -3.92 10.08
N PHE A 26 -6.86 -2.68 10.52
CA PHE A 26 -7.36 -1.63 9.63
C PHE A 26 -6.32 -1.25 8.58
N ASP A 27 -5.06 -1.10 8.95
CA ASP A 27 -3.97 -0.80 8.01
C ASP A 27 -3.79 -1.92 6.99
N LEU A 28 -3.81 -3.19 7.41
CA LEU A 28 -3.74 -4.34 6.50
C LEU A 28 -4.91 -4.38 5.51
N LYS A 29 -6.13 -4.08 5.96
CA LYS A 29 -7.30 -3.97 5.06
C LYS A 29 -7.15 -2.81 4.09
N ARG A 30 -6.61 -1.69 4.54
CA ARG A 30 -6.35 -0.51 3.70
C ARG A 30 -5.31 -0.82 2.62
N VAL A 31 -4.25 -1.55 2.95
CA VAL A 31 -3.25 -2.03 1.99
C VAL A 31 -3.89 -2.87 0.89
N SER A 32 -4.77 -3.82 1.25
CA SER A 32 -5.49 -4.61 0.24
C SER A 32 -6.30 -3.72 -0.71
N TYR A 33 -7.02 -2.74 -0.17
CA TYR A 33 -7.78 -1.77 -0.97
C TYR A 33 -6.89 -0.93 -1.89
N ILE A 34 -5.73 -0.48 -1.38
CA ILE A 34 -4.74 0.27 -2.16
C ILE A 34 -4.20 -0.59 -3.30
N ASN A 35 -3.82 -1.85 -3.04
CA ASN A 35 -3.33 -2.79 -4.05
C ASN A 35 -4.35 -3.00 -5.18
N ASP A 36 -5.63 -3.20 -4.84
CA ASP A 36 -6.70 -3.34 -5.83
C ASP A 36 -6.87 -2.08 -6.67
N LYS A 37 -6.80 -0.90 -6.03
CA LYS A 37 -6.86 0.39 -6.73
C LYS A 37 -5.67 0.60 -7.66
N ILE A 38 -4.45 0.33 -7.21
CA ILE A 38 -3.22 0.41 -8.01
C ILE A 38 -3.37 -0.47 -9.24
N LYS A 39 -3.78 -1.73 -9.06
CA LYS A 39 -4.02 -2.66 -10.16
C LYS A 39 -5.04 -2.11 -11.15
N SER A 40 -6.18 -1.60 -10.66
CA SER A 40 -7.21 -1.00 -11.53
C SER A 40 -6.69 0.20 -12.31
N LEU A 41 -5.93 1.09 -11.67
CA LEU A 41 -5.40 2.31 -12.29
C LEU A 41 -4.41 1.94 -13.40
N ILE A 42 -3.48 1.03 -13.13
CA ILE A 42 -2.49 0.61 -14.11
C ILE A 42 -3.13 -0.14 -15.26
N SER A 43 -4.04 -1.08 -15.01
CA SER A 43 -4.74 -1.79 -16.08
C SER A 43 -5.53 -0.83 -16.99
N LYS A 44 -6.10 0.25 -16.46
CA LYS A 44 -6.80 1.27 -17.26
C LYS A 44 -5.84 2.16 -18.07
N LEU A 45 -4.68 2.49 -17.50
CA LEU A 45 -3.75 3.44 -18.10
C LEU A 45 -2.81 2.79 -19.12
N VAL A 46 -2.38 1.58 -18.83
CA VAL A 46 -1.53 0.78 -19.72
C VAL A 46 -2.37 0.11 -20.81
N GLY A 47 -3.57 -0.39 -20.49
CA GLY A 47 -4.40 -1.09 -21.46
C GLY A 47 -3.66 -2.28 -22.10
N ASP A 48 -3.52 -2.25 -23.43
CA ASP A 48 -2.82 -3.26 -24.23
C ASP A 48 -1.34 -2.93 -24.49
N GLU A 49 -0.82 -1.84 -23.92
CA GLU A 49 0.53 -1.36 -24.18
C GLU A 49 1.57 -2.30 -23.54
N LYS A 50 2.62 -2.60 -24.33
CA LYS A 50 3.67 -3.54 -23.92
C LYS A 50 4.77 -2.88 -23.09
N TYR A 51 4.86 -1.55 -23.13
CA TYR A 51 5.98 -0.80 -22.57
C TYR A 51 5.53 0.45 -21.81
N PHE A 52 6.24 0.76 -20.72
CA PHE A 52 6.10 2.00 -19.97
C PHE A 52 7.02 3.08 -20.53
N ASP A 53 6.45 4.01 -21.30
CA ASP A 53 7.21 5.20 -21.74
C ASP A 53 7.28 6.28 -20.63
N ILE A 54 8.08 7.33 -20.89
CA ILE A 54 8.28 8.44 -19.94
C ILE A 54 6.98 9.23 -19.70
N PHE A 55 6.11 9.35 -20.70
CA PHE A 55 4.85 10.08 -20.58
C PHE A 55 3.85 9.31 -19.71
N MET A 56 3.75 7.99 -19.91
CA MET A 56 2.97 7.08 -19.07
C MET A 56 3.46 7.10 -17.63
N MET A 57 4.78 7.07 -17.40
CA MET A 57 5.34 7.16 -16.06
C MET A 57 4.98 8.48 -15.37
N ASN A 58 5.00 9.59 -16.10
CA ASN A 58 4.60 10.89 -15.57
C ASN A 58 3.09 10.97 -15.29
N ASP A 59 2.24 10.40 -16.15
CA ASP A 59 0.80 10.38 -15.90
C ASP A 59 0.43 9.48 -14.71
N LEU A 60 1.06 8.30 -14.62
CA LEU A 60 0.94 7.42 -13.46
C LEU A 60 1.34 8.17 -12.19
N ARG A 61 2.52 8.79 -12.16
CA ARG A 61 2.99 9.54 -11.00
C ARG A 61 2.01 10.64 -10.59
N ARG A 62 1.48 11.40 -11.54
CA ARG A 62 0.48 12.44 -11.27
C ARG A 62 -0.80 11.86 -10.66
N ARG A 63 -1.37 10.83 -11.28
CA ARG A 63 -2.59 10.18 -10.80
C ARG A 63 -2.39 9.52 -9.44
N PHE A 64 -1.26 8.88 -9.21
CA PHE A 64 -0.93 8.30 -7.92
C PHE A 64 -0.81 9.37 -6.83
N ASN A 65 -0.16 10.50 -7.14
CA ASN A 65 -0.08 11.61 -6.21
C ASN A 65 -1.46 12.18 -5.86
N GLU A 66 -2.34 12.34 -6.85
CA GLU A 66 -3.69 12.85 -6.64
C GLU A 66 -4.58 11.87 -5.87
N GLU A 67 -4.59 10.59 -6.26
CA GLU A 67 -5.51 9.59 -5.70
C GLU A 67 -5.08 9.03 -4.35
N PHE A 68 -3.77 9.02 -4.04
CA PHE A 68 -3.26 8.34 -2.84
C PHE A 68 -2.59 9.31 -1.86
N LEU A 69 -1.61 10.12 -2.31
CA LEU A 69 -0.88 11.05 -1.44
C LEU A 69 -1.75 12.25 -1.01
N ASN A 70 -2.32 12.98 -1.97
CA ASN A 70 -3.11 14.17 -1.69
C ASN A 70 -4.42 13.84 -0.95
N ALA A 71 -4.97 12.66 -1.22
CA ALA A 71 -6.13 12.12 -0.52
C ALA A 71 -5.79 11.53 0.87
N LYS A 72 -4.51 11.53 1.28
CA LYS A 72 -4.02 10.96 2.55
C LYS A 72 -4.42 9.49 2.75
N ILE A 73 -4.47 8.73 1.66
CA ILE A 73 -4.69 7.27 1.69
C ILE A 73 -3.37 6.56 2.02
N VAL A 74 -2.26 7.10 1.48
CA VAL A 74 -0.89 6.69 1.80
C VAL A 74 -0.14 7.87 2.42
N ASP A 75 0.82 7.57 3.27
CA ASP A 75 1.69 8.54 3.93
C ASP A 75 2.87 8.89 3.02
N GLU A 76 3.46 7.88 2.38
CA GLU A 76 4.57 8.02 1.43
C GLU A 76 4.33 7.15 0.20
N PHE A 77 4.83 7.61 -0.96
CA PHE A 77 4.69 6.91 -2.23
C PHE A 77 5.90 7.18 -3.15
N GLU A 78 6.45 6.10 -3.71
CA GLU A 78 7.53 6.10 -4.68
C GLU A 78 7.13 5.26 -5.90
N LEU A 79 7.35 5.82 -7.09
CA LEU A 79 7.16 5.14 -8.38
C LEU A 79 8.41 5.30 -9.24
N TYR A 80 9.00 4.16 -9.60
CA TYR A 80 10.21 4.09 -10.41
C TYR A 80 10.07 3.06 -11.53
N LYS A 81 10.70 3.37 -12.66
CA LYS A 81 10.82 2.47 -13.81
C LYS A 81 12.05 1.59 -13.60
N VAL A 82 11.86 0.27 -13.65
CA VAL A 82 12.95 -0.71 -13.57
C VAL A 82 13.53 -0.94 -14.97
N ASP A 83 12.65 -1.17 -15.95
CA ASP A 83 12.96 -1.21 -17.37
C ASP A 83 11.69 -0.89 -18.20
N ASP A 84 11.74 -1.11 -19.51
CA ASP A 84 10.62 -0.79 -20.40
C ASP A 84 9.35 -1.59 -20.13
N SER A 85 9.41 -2.79 -19.54
CA SER A 85 8.23 -3.60 -19.24
C SER A 85 7.92 -3.72 -17.74
N ARG A 86 8.76 -3.12 -16.88
CA ARG A 86 8.66 -3.22 -15.43
C ARG A 86 8.71 -1.87 -14.75
N ILE A 87 7.73 -1.65 -13.89
CA ILE A 87 7.73 -0.56 -12.93
C ILE A 87 7.64 -1.11 -11.52
N ARG A 88 8.09 -0.33 -10.57
CA ARG A 88 7.97 -0.67 -9.16
C ARG A 88 7.37 0.47 -8.38
N ILE A 89 6.50 0.08 -7.47
CA ILE A 89 5.66 0.96 -6.67
C ILE A 89 5.93 0.61 -5.22
N LYS A 90 6.35 1.59 -4.44
CA LYS A 90 6.56 1.43 -3.01
C LYS A 90 5.73 2.48 -2.29
N TYR A 91 5.00 2.08 -1.26
CA TYR A 91 4.18 3.02 -0.49
C TYR A 91 4.10 2.62 0.98
N MET A 92 3.77 3.60 1.82
CA MET A 92 3.58 3.43 3.26
C MET A 92 2.18 3.88 3.66
N THR A 93 1.51 3.12 4.52
CA THR A 93 0.24 3.50 5.14
C THR A 93 0.21 2.99 6.58
N GLY A 94 0.20 3.91 7.54
CA GLY A 94 0.31 3.59 8.96
C GLY A 94 1.57 2.78 9.25
N TYR A 95 1.39 1.58 9.82
CA TYR A 95 2.50 0.69 10.16
C TYR A 95 2.92 -0.25 9.03
N VAL A 96 2.37 -0.12 7.81
CA VAL A 96 2.66 -1.06 6.72
C VAL A 96 3.37 -0.37 5.56
N VAL A 97 4.49 -0.97 5.16
CA VAL A 97 5.22 -0.64 3.92
C VAL A 97 5.02 -1.78 2.94
N GLU A 98 4.56 -1.43 1.74
CA GLU A 98 4.29 -2.36 0.65
C GLU A 98 5.15 -2.01 -0.56
N GLU A 99 5.73 -3.02 -1.22
CA GLU A 99 6.44 -2.89 -2.49
C GLU A 99 5.80 -3.84 -3.51
N LEU A 100 5.32 -3.27 -4.61
CA LEU A 100 4.72 -3.97 -5.73
C LEU A 100 5.57 -3.82 -6.98
N GLU A 101 5.72 -4.88 -7.75
CA GLU A 101 6.27 -4.84 -9.10
C GLU A 101 5.15 -5.07 -10.11
N VAL A 102 5.16 -4.27 -11.16
CA VAL A 102 4.14 -4.31 -12.20
C VAL A 102 4.81 -4.61 -13.51
N LEU A 103 4.39 -5.70 -14.13
CA LEU A 103 4.91 -6.24 -15.37
C LEU A 103 3.88 -6.09 -16.48
N THR A 104 4.32 -5.64 -17.65
CA THR A 104 3.50 -5.59 -18.87
C THR A 104 3.98 -6.66 -19.84
N ASN A 105 3.19 -7.73 -20.00
CA ASN A 105 3.47 -8.80 -20.95
C ASN A 105 2.32 -8.95 -21.92
N GLU A 106 2.58 -8.89 -23.23
CA GLU A 106 1.68 -9.27 -24.34
C GLU A 106 0.18 -9.23 -24.01
N SER A 107 -0.34 -8.04 -23.66
CA SER A 107 -1.75 -7.74 -23.33
C SER A 107 -2.23 -8.01 -21.90
N ASN A 108 -1.35 -8.29 -20.95
CA ASN A 108 -1.68 -8.42 -19.53
C ASN A 108 -0.76 -7.58 -18.63
N VAL A 109 -1.38 -6.81 -17.74
CA VAL A 109 -0.72 -6.16 -16.61
C VAL A 109 -0.75 -7.12 -15.43
N GLU A 110 0.43 -7.59 -15.04
CA GLU A 110 0.60 -8.42 -13.84
C GLU A 110 1.15 -7.56 -12.70
N VAL A 111 0.46 -7.52 -11.57
CA VAL A 111 0.93 -6.84 -10.35
C VAL A 111 1.33 -7.90 -9.34
N LYS A 112 2.60 -7.89 -8.94
CA LYS A 112 3.17 -8.83 -7.95
C LYS A 112 3.56 -8.09 -6.68
N GLU A 113 3.19 -8.65 -5.55
CA GLU A 113 3.75 -8.26 -4.26
C GLU A 113 5.20 -8.74 -4.19
N ILE A 114 6.14 -7.82 -3.98
CA ILE A 114 7.57 -8.11 -3.80
C ILE A 114 7.91 -8.19 -2.33
N ASN A 115 7.36 -7.26 -1.55
CA ASN A 115 7.64 -7.18 -0.12
C ASN A 115 6.48 -6.50 0.61
N LYS A 116 6.19 -7.01 1.80
CA LYS A 116 5.25 -6.44 2.74
C LYS A 116 5.85 -6.47 4.12
N LYS A 117 6.07 -5.29 4.70
CA LYS A 117 6.71 -5.15 6.00
C LYS A 117 5.84 -4.34 6.94
N ILE A 118 5.67 -4.84 8.16
CA ILE A 118 5.10 -4.09 9.28
C ILE A 118 6.28 -3.38 9.97
N VAL A 119 6.16 -2.08 10.15
CA VAL A 119 7.16 -1.22 10.80
C VAL A 119 6.68 -0.98 12.23
N ASP A 120 7.47 -1.41 13.22
CA ASP A 120 7.24 -1.17 14.65
C ASP A 120 7.63 0.25 15.08
#